data_AF-A0AAU4TW11-F1
#
_entry.id   AF-A0AAU4TW11-F1
#
_cell.length_a   1.000
_cell.length_b   1.000
_cell.length_c   1.000
_cell.angle_alpha   90.00
_cell.angle_beta   90.00
_cell.angle_gamma   90.00
#
_symmetry.space_group_name_H-M   'P 1'
#
loop_
_entity.id
_entity.type
_entity.pdbx_description
1 polymer ?
#
loop_
_entity_poly.entity_id
_entity_poly.type
_entity_poly.pdbx_seq_one_letter_code
_entity_poly.pdbx_strand_id
1 'polypeptide(L)'
;MRGALWVVLVATVAVAVVACESGEGVVIEGTAPATPYDGPLNVPTKELDEHTPQAMRLASGAAGRALECEGEIHLGNGPDGWSGDDGGDSPEEGLALYFDLFDPGDPRSGYRAERREPDRVLYSYDVDGRTKVAVVVAKDQEGRPGWGPETSASCDPSELPASYTDSHGIEIWTDRDGGRVSTTEVTGSAGDDHCGWRAVHFLALGDRTYARNPEGLLEPGMATARYDDGVELPAAARDTGYRYQDWRVWLTNDRRTAYVRTPEGVDAWPLLREQVACK
;
A
#
# COMPACT_ATOMS: atom_id res chain seq x y z
N MET A 1 71.66 41.40 0.34
CA MET A 1 70.82 40.52 -0.51
C MET A 1 71.06 39.06 -0.13
N ARG A 2 70.29 38.53 0.84
CA ARG A 2 70.11 37.09 1.08
C ARG A 2 68.72 36.93 1.70
N GLY A 3 67.76 36.49 0.89
CA GLY A 3 66.38 36.25 1.31
C GLY A 3 66.28 34.91 2.04
N ALA A 4 65.60 34.92 3.18
CA ALA A 4 65.23 33.71 3.90
C ALA A 4 63.90 33.18 3.34
N LEU A 5 63.92 31.96 2.82
CA LEU A 5 62.72 31.21 2.45
C LEU A 5 62.09 30.64 3.74
N TRP A 6 60.85 31.05 4.02
CA TRP A 6 59.98 30.39 5.00
C TRP A 6 59.26 29.24 4.31
N VAL A 7 59.46 28.01 4.81
CA VAL A 7 58.65 26.85 4.44
C VAL A 7 57.46 26.80 5.40
N VAL A 8 56.26 27.07 4.89
CA VAL A 8 55.01 26.88 5.64
C VAL A 8 54.59 25.43 5.45
N LEU A 9 54.73 24.62 6.51
CA LEU A 9 54.11 23.30 6.58
C LEU A 9 52.62 23.47 6.86
N VAL A 10 51.78 23.21 5.85
CA VAL A 10 50.33 23.09 6.03
C VAL A 10 50.05 21.68 6.53
N ALA A 11 49.72 21.55 7.82
CA ALA A 11 49.22 20.32 8.40
C ALA A 11 47.77 20.11 7.95
N THR A 12 47.57 19.22 6.98
CA THR A 12 46.24 18.70 6.62
C THR A 12 45.70 17.86 7.77
N VAL A 13 44.75 18.42 8.52
CA VAL A 13 43.91 17.66 9.46
C VAL A 13 42.99 16.77 8.61
N ALA A 14 43.28 15.48 8.58
CA ALA A 14 42.38 14.48 8.04
C ALA A 14 41.15 14.39 8.96
N VAL A 15 40.03 14.98 8.54
CA VAL A 15 38.73 14.76 9.19
C VAL A 15 38.32 13.33 8.84
N ALA A 16 38.46 12.42 9.79
CA ALA A 16 37.86 11.10 9.70
C ALA A 16 36.34 11.27 9.76
N VAL A 17 35.70 11.23 8.59
CA VAL A 17 34.25 11.07 8.49
C VAL A 17 33.95 9.67 8.99
N VAL A 18 33.50 9.57 10.24
CA VAL A 18 32.89 8.34 10.74
C VAL A 18 31.59 8.22 9.96
N ALA A 19 31.57 7.33 8.98
CA ALA A 19 30.33 6.91 8.35
C ALA A 19 29.50 6.26 9.46
N CYS A 20 28.49 6.99 9.96
CA CYS A 20 27.40 6.34 10.66
C CYS A 20 26.78 5.38 9.67
N GLU A 21 26.95 4.09 9.94
CA GLU A 21 26.18 3.02 9.34
C GLU A 21 24.72 3.28 9.72
N SER A 22 24.01 3.97 8.83
CA SER A 22 22.58 4.24 8.96
C SER A 22 21.87 2.91 8.78
N GLY A 23 21.66 2.20 9.89
CA GLY A 23 20.67 1.12 9.92
C GLY A 23 19.35 1.68 9.42
N GLU A 24 18.68 0.93 8.54
CA GLU A 24 17.34 1.25 8.06
C GLU A 24 16.36 1.20 9.24
N GLY A 25 16.30 2.28 10.01
CA GLY A 25 15.33 2.46 11.07
C GLY A 25 13.92 2.62 10.48
N VAL A 26 12.91 2.28 11.29
CA VAL A 26 11.51 2.55 10.96
C VAL A 26 11.31 4.03 10.60
N VAL A 27 12.05 4.90 11.29
CA VAL A 27 12.03 6.35 11.14
C VAL A 27 13.35 6.86 10.53
N ILE A 28 13.23 7.71 9.52
CA ILE A 28 14.34 8.43 8.90
C ILE A 28 14.38 9.89 9.37
N GLU A 29 15.58 10.47 9.42
CA GLU A 29 15.73 11.91 9.59
C GLU A 29 15.39 12.64 8.29
N GLY A 30 14.63 13.74 8.35
CA GLY A 30 14.22 14.42 7.13
C GLY A 30 13.44 15.71 7.36
N THR A 31 13.22 16.43 6.26
CA THR A 31 12.36 17.63 6.24
C THR A 31 10.90 17.19 6.17
N ALA A 32 10.02 17.95 6.83
CA ALA A 32 8.57 17.74 6.84
C ALA A 32 7.98 17.75 5.39
N PRO A 33 6.76 17.21 5.16
CA PRO A 33 6.16 17.23 3.82
C PRO A 33 5.95 18.66 3.34
N ALA A 34 5.65 18.82 2.05
CA ALA A 34 5.37 20.13 1.48
C ALA A 34 4.23 20.86 2.21
N THR A 35 3.25 20.11 2.73
CA THR A 35 2.11 20.62 3.50
C THR A 35 1.88 19.78 4.76
N PRO A 36 2.63 20.00 5.86
CA PRO A 36 2.46 19.23 7.09
C PRO A 36 1.08 19.46 7.71
N TYR A 37 0.51 18.40 8.28
CA TYR A 37 -0.75 18.43 9.00
C TYR A 37 -0.66 19.35 10.22
N ASP A 38 -1.51 20.37 10.24
CA ASP A 38 -1.55 21.43 11.26
C ASP A 38 -2.69 21.27 12.28
N GLY A 39 -3.58 20.28 12.09
CA GLY A 39 -4.68 19.98 13.00
C GLY A 39 -4.26 19.24 14.29
N PRO A 40 -5.17 19.08 15.26
CA PRO A 40 -4.88 18.35 16.50
C PRO A 40 -4.58 16.87 16.22
N LEU A 41 -3.67 16.27 17.00
CA LEU A 41 -3.40 14.82 16.93
C LEU A 41 -4.45 13.98 17.65
N ASN A 42 -5.15 14.55 18.64
CA ASN A 42 -6.29 13.91 19.28
C ASN A 42 -7.60 14.31 18.59
N VAL A 43 -8.07 13.45 17.71
CA VAL A 43 -9.35 13.60 17.00
C VAL A 43 -10.24 12.43 17.41
N PRO A 44 -11.47 12.70 17.90
CA PRO A 44 -12.41 11.63 18.22
C PRO A 44 -12.63 10.71 17.02
N THR A 45 -12.46 9.41 17.25
CA THR A 45 -12.69 8.37 16.26
C THR A 45 -14.07 7.76 16.44
N LYS A 46 -14.61 7.22 15.35
CA LYS A 46 -15.85 6.43 15.39
C LYS A 46 -15.78 5.33 14.35
N GLU A 47 -15.66 4.10 14.83
CA GLU A 47 -15.86 2.91 14.01
C GLU A 47 -17.34 2.79 13.63
N LEU A 48 -17.58 2.46 12.37
CA LEU A 48 -18.91 2.19 11.82
C LEU A 48 -18.91 0.77 11.24
N ASP A 49 -20.07 0.11 11.27
CA ASP A 49 -20.26 -1.22 10.67
C ASP A 49 -20.37 -1.14 9.12
N GLU A 50 -19.51 -0.35 8.49
CA GLU A 50 -19.43 -0.17 7.04
C GLU A 50 -18.00 0.19 6.61
N HIS A 51 -17.60 -0.27 5.41
CA HIS A 51 -16.27 -0.02 4.84
C HIS A 51 -16.32 1.05 3.75
N THR A 52 -16.93 2.20 4.06
CA THR A 52 -16.98 3.34 3.14
C THR A 52 -15.77 4.25 3.36
N PRO A 53 -15.33 5.04 2.36
CA PRO A 53 -14.31 6.07 2.56
C PRO A 53 -14.66 7.04 3.69
N GLN A 54 -15.95 7.34 3.88
CA GLN A 54 -16.41 8.18 4.98
C GLN A 54 -16.20 7.50 6.34
N ALA A 55 -16.56 6.22 6.47
CA ALA A 55 -16.35 5.46 7.69
C ALA A 55 -14.86 5.35 8.04
N MET A 56 -14.02 5.01 7.05
CA MET A 56 -12.56 4.92 7.25
C MET A 56 -11.95 6.25 7.69
N ARG A 57 -12.41 7.40 7.18
CA ARG A 57 -11.99 8.73 7.67
C ARG A 57 -12.43 9.03 9.10
N LEU A 58 -13.60 8.53 9.52
CA LEU A 58 -14.08 8.70 10.89
C LEU A 58 -13.33 7.79 11.88
N ALA A 59 -12.99 6.57 11.46
CA ALA A 59 -12.19 5.63 12.22
C ALA A 59 -10.76 6.12 12.45
N SER A 60 -10.14 6.72 11.44
CA SER A 60 -8.70 7.05 11.43
C SER A 60 -8.31 8.42 12.00
N GLY A 61 -9.24 9.16 12.61
CA GLY A 61 -8.93 10.35 13.41
C GLY A 61 -8.02 11.38 12.72
N ALA A 62 -6.85 11.65 13.30
CA ALA A 62 -5.85 12.56 12.75
C ALA A 62 -5.05 11.92 11.61
N ALA A 63 -4.76 10.62 11.65
CA ALA A 63 -4.06 9.91 10.58
C ALA A 63 -4.79 10.05 9.24
N GLY A 64 -6.10 9.80 9.20
CA GLY A 64 -6.89 9.94 7.97
C GLY A 64 -7.00 11.37 7.44
N ARG A 65 -6.82 12.38 8.30
CA ARG A 65 -6.83 13.80 7.91
C ARG A 65 -5.47 14.28 7.39
N ALA A 66 -4.40 13.59 7.76
CA ALA A 66 -3.05 13.89 7.31
C ALA A 66 -2.75 13.30 5.92
N LEU A 67 -3.58 12.39 5.41
CA LEU A 67 -3.39 11.78 4.09
C LEU A 67 -3.57 12.79 2.95
N GLU A 68 -2.70 12.68 1.96
CA GLU A 68 -2.71 13.43 0.72
C GLU A 68 -2.83 12.48 -0.48
N CYS A 69 -3.86 11.64 -0.45
CA CYS A 69 -4.16 10.69 -1.53
C CYS A 69 -4.52 11.42 -2.84
N GLU A 70 -4.34 10.73 -3.96
CA GLU A 70 -4.93 11.11 -5.24
C GLU A 70 -6.40 10.69 -5.29
N GLY A 71 -6.71 9.51 -4.74
CA GLY A 71 -8.06 8.98 -4.59
C GLY A 71 -8.68 9.17 -3.21
N GLU A 72 -9.66 8.33 -2.93
CA GLU A 72 -10.23 8.19 -1.59
C GLU A 72 -9.26 7.43 -0.67
N ILE A 73 -9.48 7.53 0.65
CA ILE A 73 -8.75 6.71 1.63
C ILE A 73 -8.95 5.21 1.33
N HIS A 74 -7.85 4.44 1.38
CA HIS A 74 -7.88 3.00 1.12
C HIS A 74 -8.09 2.20 2.41
N LEU A 75 -7.34 2.53 3.46
CA LEU A 75 -7.50 1.96 4.80
C LEU A 75 -7.53 3.07 5.85
N GLY A 76 -8.32 2.87 6.90
CA GLY A 76 -8.36 3.76 8.04
C GLY A 76 -8.86 3.01 9.28
N ASN A 77 -8.05 3.01 10.34
CA ASN A 77 -8.32 2.26 11.57
C ASN A 77 -8.18 3.16 12.81
N GLY A 78 -9.03 2.90 13.81
CA GLY A 78 -8.99 3.50 15.12
C GLY A 78 -8.12 2.76 16.16
N PRO A 79 -8.26 3.12 17.44
CA PRO A 79 -7.36 2.72 18.53
C PRO A 79 -7.68 1.35 19.08
N ASP A 80 -7.64 0.29 18.26
CA ASP A 80 -7.88 -1.08 18.71
C ASP A 80 -6.71 -2.00 18.41
N GLY A 81 -6.58 -3.09 19.17
CA GLY A 81 -5.71 -4.22 18.82
C GLY A 81 -4.37 -4.36 19.56
N TRP A 82 -4.09 -3.56 20.59
CA TRP A 82 -2.94 -3.80 21.49
C TRP A 82 -3.35 -3.76 22.97
N SER A 83 -2.62 -4.49 23.80
CA SER A 83 -2.92 -4.75 25.21
C SER A 83 -1.97 -4.02 26.16
N GLY A 84 -2.24 -4.10 27.45
CA GLY A 84 -1.46 -3.37 28.46
C GLY A 84 -0.01 -3.83 28.63
N ASP A 85 0.33 -5.00 28.10
CA ASP A 85 1.70 -5.54 28.14
C ASP A 85 2.47 -5.30 26.84
N ASP A 86 1.84 -4.72 25.81
CA ASP A 86 2.44 -4.55 24.49
C ASP A 86 3.17 -3.20 24.32
N GLY A 87 2.86 -2.20 25.14
CA GLY A 87 3.34 -0.83 24.93
C GLY A 87 4.87 -0.69 24.89
N GLY A 88 5.37 0.08 23.93
CA GLY A 88 6.78 0.42 23.79
C GLY A 88 7.24 1.53 24.74
N ASP A 89 8.55 1.62 24.97
CA ASP A 89 9.17 2.65 25.81
C ASP A 89 9.32 4.00 25.09
N SER A 90 9.19 3.99 23.75
CA SER A 90 9.35 5.16 22.88
C SER A 90 8.28 5.25 21.79
N PRO A 91 8.02 6.45 21.24
CA PRO A 91 7.12 6.63 20.09
C PRO A 91 7.49 5.74 18.89
N GLU A 92 8.80 5.58 18.63
CA GLU A 92 9.33 4.77 17.55
C GLU A 92 9.07 3.27 17.77
N GLU A 93 9.17 2.78 19.01
CA GLU A 93 8.73 1.43 19.36
C GLU A 93 7.22 1.28 19.18
N GLY A 94 6.43 2.27 19.59
CA GLY A 94 4.98 2.30 19.35
C GLY A 94 4.62 2.23 17.85
N LEU A 95 5.45 2.80 16.98
CA LEU A 95 5.30 2.66 15.52
C LEU A 95 5.71 1.28 15.03
N ALA A 96 6.76 0.67 15.59
CA ALA A 96 7.13 -0.72 15.25
C ALA A 96 5.99 -1.70 15.60
N LEU A 97 5.35 -1.50 16.76
CA LEU A 97 4.16 -2.22 17.23
C LEU A 97 3.00 -2.20 16.22
N TYR A 98 2.81 -1.11 15.50
CA TYR A 98 1.81 -1.03 14.43
C TYR A 98 2.03 -2.09 13.34
N PHE A 99 3.28 -2.29 12.91
CA PHE A 99 3.56 -3.30 11.89
C PHE A 99 3.50 -4.72 12.44
N ASP A 100 3.95 -4.92 13.67
CA ASP A 100 4.01 -6.26 14.27
C ASP A 100 2.63 -6.82 14.63
N LEU A 101 1.68 -5.96 15.01
CA LEU A 101 0.34 -6.39 15.44
C LEU A 101 -0.69 -6.39 14.30
N PHE A 102 -0.61 -5.44 13.37
CA PHE A 102 -1.69 -5.22 12.39
C PHE A 102 -1.39 -5.74 10.98
N ASP A 103 -0.11 -5.99 10.66
CA ASP A 103 0.35 -6.37 9.31
C ASP A 103 -0.38 -5.57 8.20
N PRO A 104 -0.25 -4.24 8.18
CA PRO A 104 -1.13 -3.37 7.39
C PRO A 104 -0.89 -3.46 5.87
N GLY A 105 0.15 -4.19 5.43
CA GLY A 105 0.59 -4.19 4.03
C GLY A 105 1.28 -2.90 3.59
N ASP A 106 1.60 -1.99 4.53
CA ASP A 106 2.31 -0.74 4.30
C ASP A 106 3.85 -0.92 4.46
N PRO A 107 4.68 -0.03 3.86
CA PRO A 107 6.12 -0.04 4.07
C PRO A 107 6.47 -0.06 5.57
N ARG A 108 7.47 -0.83 5.98
CA ARG A 108 7.85 -0.94 7.41
C ARG A 108 8.93 0.06 7.84
N SER A 109 9.46 0.84 6.91
CA SER A 109 10.53 1.81 7.13
C SER A 109 10.37 3.01 6.21
N GLY A 110 11.11 4.09 6.48
CA GLY A 110 11.04 5.33 5.71
C GLY A 110 10.02 6.35 6.23
N TYR A 111 9.51 6.15 7.45
CA TYR A 111 8.61 7.11 8.09
C TYR A 111 9.39 8.28 8.64
N ARG A 112 8.72 9.41 8.84
CA ARG A 112 9.27 10.53 9.60
C ARG A 112 8.27 10.99 10.64
N ALA A 113 8.77 11.55 11.74
CA ALA A 113 7.92 12.26 12.69
C ALA A 113 7.53 13.62 12.09
N GLU A 114 6.31 13.72 11.55
CA GLU A 114 5.78 14.94 10.95
C GLU A 114 5.38 15.97 12.00
N ARG A 115 4.80 15.49 13.10
CA ARG A 115 4.36 16.32 14.20
C ARG A 115 4.52 15.60 15.53
N ARG A 116 5.01 16.32 16.54
CA ARG A 116 5.18 15.82 17.91
C ARG A 116 4.42 16.70 18.89
N GLU A 117 3.63 16.06 19.72
CA GLU A 117 3.00 16.59 20.93
C GLU A 117 3.55 15.82 22.15
N PRO A 118 3.35 16.28 23.40
CA PRO A 118 3.95 15.64 24.57
C PRO A 118 3.63 14.16 24.74
N ASP A 119 2.42 13.75 24.33
CA ASP A 119 1.86 12.41 24.49
C ASP A 119 1.54 11.73 23.15
N ARG A 120 1.79 12.37 22.00
CA ARG A 120 1.43 11.87 20.67
C ARG A 120 2.47 12.23 19.61
N VAL A 121 2.68 11.34 18.66
CA VAL A 121 3.49 11.60 17.47
C VAL A 121 2.75 11.14 16.23
N LEU A 122 2.65 12.01 15.23
CA LEU A 122 2.22 11.65 13.88
C LEU A 122 3.45 11.28 13.06
N TYR A 123 3.46 10.04 12.58
CA TYR A 123 4.41 9.55 11.59
C TYR A 123 3.78 9.55 10.21
N SER A 124 4.52 10.02 9.20
CA SER A 124 4.13 9.93 7.80
C SER A 124 5.14 9.17 6.97
N TYR A 125 4.63 8.35 6.04
CA TYR A 125 5.37 7.81 4.92
C TYR A 125 4.99 8.58 3.65
N ASP A 126 6.01 9.04 2.94
CA ASP A 126 5.84 9.97 1.85
C ASP A 126 6.26 9.43 0.51
N VAL A 127 5.48 9.79 -0.49
CA VAL A 127 5.81 9.58 -1.90
C VAL A 127 5.71 10.93 -2.59
N ASP A 128 6.81 11.36 -3.20
CA ASP A 128 6.92 12.65 -3.90
C ASP A 128 6.49 13.86 -3.04
N GLY A 129 6.77 13.81 -1.74
CA GLY A 129 6.50 14.89 -0.78
C GLY A 129 5.05 15.01 -0.33
N ARG A 130 4.23 13.97 -0.60
CA ARG A 130 2.83 13.85 -0.16
C ARG A 130 2.68 12.67 0.78
N THR A 131 1.94 12.85 1.87
CA THR A 131 1.70 11.79 2.86
C THR A 131 0.78 10.70 2.31
N LYS A 132 1.31 9.48 2.16
CA LYS A 132 0.58 8.29 1.66
C LYS A 132 0.20 7.29 2.74
N VAL A 133 0.95 7.24 3.83
CA VAL A 133 0.59 6.49 5.03
C VAL A 133 0.79 7.41 6.23
N ALA A 134 -0.15 7.40 7.16
CA ALA A 134 -0.11 8.17 8.38
C ALA A 134 -0.41 7.27 9.58
N VAL A 135 0.40 7.38 10.63
CA VAL A 135 0.22 6.64 11.89
C VAL A 135 0.40 7.61 13.04
N VAL A 136 -0.63 7.75 13.88
CA VAL A 136 -0.52 8.44 15.17
C VAL A 136 -0.23 7.38 16.22
N VAL A 137 0.89 7.56 16.92
CA VAL A 137 1.17 6.83 18.16
C VAL A 137 0.85 7.74 19.34
N ALA A 138 0.31 7.16 20.40
CA ALA A 138 -0.02 7.86 21.62
C ALA A 138 0.53 7.13 22.84
N LYS A 139 0.89 7.90 23.85
CA LYS A 139 1.42 7.44 25.13
C LYS A 139 0.29 7.23 26.13
N ASP A 140 0.36 6.13 26.88
CA ASP A 140 -0.46 5.82 28.04
C ASP A 140 -1.98 5.92 27.74
N GLN A 141 -2.42 5.20 26.71
CA GLN A 141 -3.83 5.08 26.36
C GLN A 141 -4.61 4.31 27.45
N GLU A 142 -5.94 4.43 27.48
CA GLU A 142 -6.76 3.82 28.53
C GLU A 142 -6.58 2.29 28.56
N GLY A 143 -6.09 1.76 29.68
CA GLY A 143 -5.80 0.33 29.85
C GLY A 143 -4.59 -0.18 29.06
N ARG A 144 -3.81 0.71 28.45
CA ARG A 144 -2.68 0.42 27.56
C ARG A 144 -1.50 1.37 27.86
N PRO A 145 -0.75 1.14 28.96
CA PRO A 145 0.43 1.95 29.30
C PRO A 145 1.52 1.81 28.24
N GLY A 146 2.39 2.83 28.14
CA GLY A 146 3.46 2.88 27.14
C GLY A 146 3.03 3.54 25.82
N TRP A 147 3.90 3.49 24.82
CA TRP A 147 3.66 4.02 23.48
C TRP A 147 3.11 2.94 22.57
N GLY A 148 2.01 3.24 21.87
CA GLY A 148 1.44 2.33 20.89
C GLY A 148 0.62 3.07 19.83
N PRO A 149 0.21 2.36 18.77
CA PRO A 149 -0.61 2.93 17.72
C PRO A 149 -1.97 3.34 18.29
N GLU A 150 -2.47 4.46 17.79
CA GLU A 150 -3.79 4.96 18.14
C GLU A 150 -4.67 5.11 16.90
N THR A 151 -4.17 5.74 15.84
CA THR A 151 -4.89 5.79 14.57
C THR A 151 -3.95 5.57 13.43
N SER A 152 -4.42 4.94 12.37
CA SER A 152 -3.65 4.73 11.14
C SER A 152 -4.53 4.92 9.92
N ALA A 153 -3.90 5.31 8.80
CA ALA A 153 -4.56 5.44 7.53
C ALA A 153 -3.55 5.29 6.38
N SER A 154 -4.00 4.75 5.25
CA SER A 154 -3.19 4.69 4.02
C SER A 154 -4.01 4.99 2.77
N CYS A 155 -3.32 5.53 1.76
CA CYS A 155 -3.81 5.70 0.41
C CYS A 155 -3.78 4.37 -0.37
N ASP A 156 -4.31 4.37 -1.60
CA ASP A 156 -4.32 3.18 -2.44
C ASP A 156 -2.90 2.65 -2.70
N PRO A 157 -2.66 1.33 -2.72
CA PRO A 157 -1.33 0.77 -2.98
C PRO A 157 -0.70 1.22 -4.31
N SER A 158 -1.50 1.62 -5.30
CA SER A 158 -0.99 2.21 -6.55
C SER A 158 -0.27 3.54 -6.34
N GLU A 159 -0.53 4.25 -5.23
CA GLU A 159 0.14 5.51 -4.86
C GLU A 159 1.47 5.28 -4.11
N LEU A 160 1.79 4.03 -3.75
CA LEU A 160 3.09 3.66 -3.15
C LEU A 160 4.17 3.48 -4.23
N PRO A 161 5.47 3.54 -3.86
CA PRO A 161 6.55 3.38 -4.82
C PRO A 161 6.47 2.04 -5.56
N ALA A 162 6.72 2.05 -6.87
CA ALA A 162 6.70 0.83 -7.68
C ALA A 162 7.63 -0.26 -7.12
N SER A 163 8.82 0.13 -6.65
CA SER A 163 9.76 -0.80 -6.01
C SER A 163 9.18 -1.53 -4.81
N TYR A 164 8.30 -0.87 -4.04
CA TYR A 164 7.61 -1.48 -2.91
C TYR A 164 6.52 -2.43 -3.39
N THR A 165 5.63 -1.99 -4.28
CA THR A 165 4.53 -2.83 -4.76
C THR A 165 5.03 -4.08 -5.48
N ASP A 166 6.09 -3.94 -6.28
CA ASP A 166 6.67 -5.04 -7.05
C ASP A 166 7.34 -6.08 -6.13
N SER A 167 8.05 -5.65 -5.08
CA SER A 167 8.71 -6.56 -4.15
C SER A 167 7.74 -7.31 -3.23
N HIS A 168 6.52 -6.78 -3.06
CA HIS A 168 5.47 -7.37 -2.23
C HIS A 168 4.40 -8.10 -3.06
N GLY A 169 4.62 -8.25 -4.38
CA GLY A 169 3.72 -8.99 -5.26
C GLY A 169 2.36 -8.32 -5.48
N ILE A 170 2.25 -7.02 -5.22
CA ILE A 170 1.02 -6.26 -5.44
C ILE A 170 0.91 -5.93 -6.93
N GLU A 171 -0.11 -6.45 -7.59
CA GLU A 171 -0.31 -6.25 -9.03
C GLU A 171 -0.93 -4.88 -9.32
N ILE A 172 -0.08 -3.87 -9.51
CA ILE A 172 -0.53 -2.55 -9.93
C ILE A 172 -0.64 -2.49 -11.46
N TRP A 173 -1.88 -2.40 -11.94
CA TRP A 173 -2.19 -2.21 -13.35
C TRP A 173 -1.91 -0.77 -13.79
N THR A 174 -1.67 -0.58 -15.08
CA THR A 174 -1.52 0.74 -15.68
C THR A 174 -2.57 1.01 -16.75
N ASP A 175 -2.81 2.28 -17.04
CA ASP A 175 -3.62 2.73 -18.16
C ASP A 175 -2.83 2.68 -19.51
N ARG A 176 -3.39 3.30 -20.55
CA ARG A 176 -2.78 3.36 -21.89
C ARG A 176 -1.54 4.23 -21.97
N ASP A 177 -1.45 5.22 -21.09
CA ASP A 177 -0.38 6.20 -21.03
C ASP A 177 0.73 5.76 -20.06
N GLY A 178 0.52 4.62 -19.37
CA GLY A 178 1.45 4.04 -18.40
C GLY A 178 1.24 4.58 -16.97
N GLY A 179 0.17 5.33 -16.73
CA GLY A 179 -0.22 5.77 -15.39
C GLY A 179 -0.69 4.59 -14.55
N ARG A 180 -0.28 4.54 -13.28
CA ARG A 180 -0.71 3.51 -12.31
C ARG A 180 -2.20 3.73 -11.99
N VAL A 181 -2.96 2.64 -11.96
CA VAL A 181 -4.41 2.67 -11.74
C VAL A 181 -4.72 2.17 -10.32
N SER A 182 -5.71 2.79 -9.67
CA SER A 182 -6.15 2.38 -8.33
C SER A 182 -6.57 0.92 -8.28
N THR A 183 -6.18 0.25 -7.20
CA THR A 183 -6.58 -1.14 -6.90
C THR A 183 -8.09 -1.31 -6.70
N THR A 184 -8.83 -0.22 -6.42
CA THR A 184 -10.29 -0.21 -6.34
C THR A 184 -10.97 -0.29 -7.72
N GLU A 185 -10.26 0.11 -8.77
CA GLU A 185 -10.75 0.08 -10.15
C GLU A 185 -10.37 -1.22 -10.84
N VAL A 186 -9.10 -1.63 -10.70
CA VAL A 186 -8.58 -2.88 -11.23
C VAL A 186 -7.54 -3.46 -10.29
N THR A 187 -7.68 -4.74 -9.97
CA THR A 187 -6.66 -5.48 -9.23
C THR A 187 -6.58 -6.91 -9.72
N GLY A 188 -5.38 -7.47 -9.71
CA GLY A 188 -5.11 -8.87 -10.03
C GLY A 188 -4.50 -9.59 -8.85
N SER A 189 -4.78 -10.87 -8.71
CA SER A 189 -4.14 -11.70 -7.69
C SER A 189 -4.14 -13.17 -8.08
N ALA A 190 -3.08 -13.88 -7.68
CA ALA A 190 -3.09 -15.33 -7.68
C ALA A 190 -4.12 -15.86 -6.68
N GLY A 191 -4.68 -17.04 -6.97
CA GLY A 191 -5.56 -17.74 -6.05
C GLY A 191 -4.80 -18.30 -4.84
N ASP A 192 -5.50 -18.38 -3.72
CA ASP A 192 -4.93 -18.78 -2.44
C ASP A 192 -4.41 -20.24 -2.43
N ASP A 193 -3.21 -20.40 -1.86
CA ASP A 193 -2.57 -21.70 -1.63
C ASP A 193 -3.44 -22.64 -0.79
N HIS A 194 -4.10 -22.10 0.24
CA HIS A 194 -4.91 -22.91 1.16
C HIS A 194 -6.14 -23.53 0.47
N CYS A 195 -6.63 -22.89 -0.60
CA CYS A 195 -7.69 -23.43 -1.45
C CYS A 195 -7.16 -24.38 -2.54
N GLY A 196 -5.84 -24.52 -2.66
CA GLY A 196 -5.20 -25.23 -3.77
C GLY A 196 -5.33 -24.49 -5.11
N TRP A 197 -5.49 -23.17 -5.10
CA TRP A 197 -5.79 -22.35 -6.29
C TRP A 197 -4.57 -21.66 -6.90
N ARG A 198 -3.37 -22.22 -6.69
CA ARG A 198 -2.09 -21.66 -7.18
C ARG A 198 -2.05 -21.35 -8.67
N ALA A 199 -2.78 -22.12 -9.48
CA ALA A 199 -2.83 -21.91 -10.93
C ALA A 199 -3.99 -21.00 -11.37
N VAL A 200 -4.84 -20.56 -10.45
CA VAL A 200 -5.94 -19.63 -10.71
C VAL A 200 -5.42 -18.20 -10.60
N HIS A 201 -5.83 -17.33 -11.51
CA HIS A 201 -5.58 -15.88 -11.42
C HIS A 201 -6.91 -15.16 -11.42
N PHE A 202 -7.11 -14.25 -10.48
CA PHE A 202 -8.30 -13.42 -10.39
C PHE A 202 -8.01 -12.03 -10.93
N LEU A 203 -8.97 -11.47 -11.66
CA LEU A 203 -8.95 -10.10 -12.13
C LEU A 203 -10.25 -9.42 -11.69
N ALA A 204 -10.16 -8.52 -10.72
CA ALA A 204 -11.27 -7.66 -10.34
C ALA A 204 -11.25 -6.38 -11.19
N LEU A 205 -12.40 -6.01 -11.75
CA LEU A 205 -12.64 -4.78 -12.52
C LEU A 205 -13.91 -4.12 -11.99
N GLY A 206 -13.74 -3.22 -11.02
CA GLY A 206 -14.82 -2.65 -10.21
C GLY A 206 -15.60 -3.74 -9.47
N ASP A 207 -16.89 -3.87 -9.79
CA ASP A 207 -17.84 -4.81 -9.16
C ASP A 207 -17.79 -6.25 -9.70
N ARG A 208 -16.86 -6.56 -10.61
CA ARG A 208 -16.81 -7.84 -11.33
C ARG A 208 -15.46 -8.51 -11.18
N THR A 209 -15.47 -9.82 -10.94
CA THR A 209 -14.26 -10.64 -10.89
C THR A 209 -14.28 -11.68 -12.00
N TYR A 210 -13.18 -11.76 -12.75
CA TYR A 210 -12.93 -12.75 -13.80
C TYR A 210 -11.84 -13.70 -13.34
N ALA A 211 -11.82 -14.93 -13.86
CA ALA A 211 -10.82 -15.92 -13.46
C ALA A 211 -10.12 -16.57 -14.66
N ARG A 212 -8.80 -16.58 -14.63
CA ARG A 212 -7.96 -17.52 -15.36
C ARG A 212 -7.94 -18.84 -14.59
N ASN A 213 -8.36 -19.94 -15.21
CA ASN A 213 -8.43 -21.24 -14.52
C ASN A 213 -8.00 -22.39 -15.45
N PRO A 214 -6.70 -22.46 -15.80
CA PRO A 214 -6.19 -23.40 -16.79
C PRO A 214 -6.30 -24.87 -16.34
N GLU A 215 -6.23 -25.13 -15.04
CA GLU A 215 -6.28 -26.49 -14.48
C GLU A 215 -7.69 -26.91 -14.01
N GLY A 216 -8.69 -26.03 -14.15
CA GLY A 216 -10.06 -26.35 -13.75
C GLY A 216 -10.24 -26.50 -12.23
N LEU A 217 -9.47 -25.75 -11.43
CA LEU A 217 -9.41 -25.87 -9.96
C LEU A 217 -10.62 -25.24 -9.24
N LEU A 218 -11.28 -24.27 -9.87
CA LEU A 218 -12.53 -23.71 -9.36
C LEU A 218 -13.68 -24.73 -9.48
N GLU A 219 -14.51 -24.83 -8.44
CA GLU A 219 -15.66 -25.75 -8.43
C GLU A 219 -16.63 -25.48 -9.60
N PRO A 220 -17.27 -26.52 -10.16
CA PRO A 220 -18.30 -26.35 -11.16
C PRO A 220 -19.40 -25.40 -10.67
N GLY A 221 -19.66 -24.35 -11.46
CA GLY A 221 -20.67 -23.35 -11.12
C GLY A 221 -20.14 -22.03 -10.55
N MET A 222 -18.87 -21.97 -10.11
CA MET A 222 -18.25 -20.72 -9.64
C MET A 222 -18.12 -19.68 -10.76
N ALA A 223 -17.77 -20.12 -11.97
CA ALA A 223 -17.66 -19.26 -13.15
C ALA A 223 -18.88 -19.39 -14.07
N THR A 224 -19.24 -18.29 -14.75
CA THR A 224 -20.37 -18.22 -15.68
C THR A 224 -20.16 -19.02 -16.97
N ALA A 225 -18.90 -19.30 -17.32
CA ALA A 225 -18.47 -20.17 -18.41
C ALA A 225 -17.16 -20.88 -18.03
N ARG A 226 -16.62 -21.73 -18.90
CA ARG A 226 -15.27 -22.30 -18.74
C ARG A 226 -14.22 -21.30 -19.19
N TYR A 227 -13.06 -21.36 -18.56
CA TYR A 227 -11.84 -20.75 -19.08
C TYR A 227 -11.46 -21.42 -20.42
N ASP A 228 -10.94 -20.62 -21.36
CA ASP A 228 -10.50 -21.06 -22.68
C ASP A 228 -9.25 -20.25 -23.07
N ASP A 229 -8.15 -20.94 -23.35
CA ASP A 229 -6.89 -20.35 -23.81
C ASP A 229 -6.78 -20.40 -25.34
N GLY A 230 -6.24 -19.34 -25.93
CA GLY A 230 -6.04 -19.28 -27.38
C GLY A 230 -7.31 -19.05 -28.20
N VAL A 231 -8.27 -18.29 -27.67
CA VAL A 231 -9.46 -17.86 -28.41
C VAL A 231 -9.11 -16.76 -29.42
N GLU A 232 -9.93 -16.60 -30.46
CA GLU A 232 -9.89 -15.38 -31.28
C GLU A 232 -10.55 -14.23 -30.52
N LEU A 233 -9.92 -13.05 -30.50
CA LEU A 233 -10.50 -11.86 -29.91
C LEU A 233 -11.80 -11.48 -30.67
N PRO A 234 -12.96 -11.41 -30.01
CA PRO A 234 -14.20 -11.06 -30.71
C PRO A 234 -14.14 -9.67 -31.33
N ALA A 235 -14.68 -9.49 -32.54
CA ALA A 235 -14.69 -8.21 -33.23
C ALA A 235 -15.42 -7.09 -32.47
N ALA A 236 -16.34 -7.45 -31.57
CA ALA A 236 -17.06 -6.52 -30.70
C ALA A 236 -16.33 -6.19 -29.39
N ALA A 237 -15.22 -6.87 -29.09
CA ALA A 237 -14.44 -6.63 -27.89
C ALA A 237 -13.67 -5.31 -28.02
N ARG A 238 -13.73 -4.49 -26.96
CA ARG A 238 -13.10 -3.19 -26.89
C ARG A 238 -11.97 -3.24 -25.89
N ASP A 239 -10.84 -2.66 -26.26
CA ASP A 239 -9.72 -2.46 -25.36
C ASP A 239 -10.19 -1.59 -24.18
N THR A 240 -9.98 -2.06 -22.96
CA THR A 240 -10.30 -1.26 -21.76
C THR A 240 -9.26 -0.17 -21.54
N GLY A 241 -8.02 -0.44 -21.93
CA GLY A 241 -6.86 0.39 -21.66
C GLY A 241 -5.98 -0.15 -20.53
N TYR A 242 -6.49 -1.05 -19.69
CA TYR A 242 -5.73 -1.63 -18.58
C TYR A 242 -4.63 -2.57 -19.10
N ARG A 243 -3.46 -2.46 -18.48
CA ARG A 243 -2.25 -3.23 -18.78
C ARG A 243 -1.61 -3.73 -17.48
N TYR A 244 -1.04 -4.92 -17.52
CA TYR A 244 -0.18 -5.42 -16.45
C TYR A 244 0.90 -6.30 -17.10
N GLN A 245 2.16 -5.90 -16.99
CA GLN A 245 3.24 -6.52 -17.75
C GLN A 245 2.86 -6.61 -19.25
N ASP A 246 2.88 -7.81 -19.84
CA ASP A 246 2.48 -8.05 -21.23
C ASP A 246 0.97 -8.26 -21.41
N TRP A 247 0.20 -8.27 -20.32
CA TRP A 247 -1.23 -8.48 -20.35
C TRP A 247 -1.98 -7.20 -20.67
N ARG A 248 -3.05 -7.36 -21.43
CA ARG A 248 -3.96 -6.26 -21.76
C ARG A 248 -5.38 -6.79 -21.74
N VAL A 249 -6.35 -5.96 -21.36
CA VAL A 249 -7.73 -6.40 -21.14
C VAL A 249 -8.67 -5.82 -22.20
N TRP A 250 -9.55 -6.68 -22.72
CA TRP A 250 -10.66 -6.31 -23.59
C TRP A 250 -11.97 -6.83 -23.03
N LEU A 251 -13.04 -6.07 -23.25
CA LEU A 251 -14.40 -6.44 -22.84
C LEU A 251 -15.38 -6.27 -24.00
N THR A 252 -16.34 -7.19 -24.07
CA THR A 252 -17.58 -7.01 -24.85
C THR A 252 -18.59 -6.20 -24.05
N ASN A 253 -19.64 -5.70 -24.71
CA ASN A 253 -20.67 -4.87 -24.07
C ASN A 253 -21.40 -5.57 -22.90
N ASP A 254 -21.54 -6.89 -22.95
CA ASP A 254 -22.18 -7.69 -21.89
C ASP A 254 -21.25 -7.97 -20.70
N ARG A 255 -19.95 -7.72 -20.85
CA ARG A 255 -18.90 -7.84 -19.82
C ARG A 255 -18.89 -9.22 -19.13
N ARG A 256 -19.33 -10.28 -19.82
CA ARG A 256 -19.38 -11.64 -19.24
C ARG A 256 -18.05 -12.38 -19.28
N THR A 257 -17.13 -11.91 -20.11
CA THR A 257 -15.79 -12.47 -20.29
C THR A 257 -14.81 -11.31 -20.41
N ALA A 258 -13.72 -11.38 -19.66
CA ALA A 258 -12.54 -10.57 -19.89
C ALA A 258 -11.65 -11.32 -20.88
N TYR A 259 -11.40 -10.71 -22.04
CA TYR A 259 -10.46 -11.25 -23.01
C TYR A 259 -9.10 -10.64 -22.68
N VAL A 260 -8.16 -11.47 -22.24
CA VAL A 260 -6.83 -11.02 -21.84
C VAL A 260 -5.84 -11.44 -22.91
N ARG A 261 -5.22 -10.47 -23.57
CA ARG A 261 -4.15 -10.77 -24.55
C ARG A 261 -2.84 -10.91 -23.79
N THR A 262 -2.14 -11.99 -24.07
CA THR A 262 -0.78 -12.29 -23.59
C THR A 262 0.15 -12.41 -24.81
N PRO A 263 1.46 -12.64 -24.61
CA PRO A 263 2.37 -12.98 -25.70
C PRO A 263 1.98 -14.27 -26.46
N GLU A 264 1.32 -15.22 -25.80
CA GLU A 264 0.95 -16.54 -26.32
C GLU A 264 -0.37 -16.54 -27.10
N GLY A 265 -1.26 -15.58 -26.85
CA GLY A 265 -2.57 -15.55 -27.48
C GLY A 265 -3.57 -14.64 -26.77
N VAL A 266 -4.84 -15.03 -26.82
CA VAL A 266 -5.92 -14.38 -26.07
C VAL A 266 -6.60 -15.45 -25.22
N ASP A 267 -6.67 -15.18 -23.93
CA ASP A 267 -7.39 -16.00 -22.96
C ASP A 267 -8.79 -15.42 -22.73
N ALA A 268 -9.79 -16.28 -22.66
CA ALA A 268 -11.15 -15.92 -22.26
C ALA A 268 -11.35 -16.21 -20.76
N TRP A 269 -11.30 -15.18 -19.94
CA TRP A 269 -11.48 -15.29 -18.49
C TRP A 269 -12.97 -15.09 -18.16
N PRO A 270 -13.71 -16.14 -17.76
CA PRO A 270 -15.12 -16.02 -17.44
C PRO A 270 -15.38 -15.20 -16.19
N LEU A 271 -16.49 -14.46 -16.18
CA LEU A 271 -17.02 -13.78 -15.00
C LEU A 271 -17.39 -14.80 -13.91
N LEU A 272 -17.04 -14.53 -12.66
CA LEU A 272 -17.47 -15.28 -11.48
C LEU A 272 -18.91 -14.92 -11.08
N ARG A 273 -19.67 -15.88 -10.56
CA ARG A 273 -21.08 -15.67 -10.24
C ARG A 273 -21.30 -14.85 -8.97
N GLU A 274 -20.49 -15.05 -7.94
CA GLU A 274 -20.50 -14.32 -6.65
C GLU A 274 -19.08 -14.34 -6.05
N GLN A 275 -18.87 -13.71 -4.88
CA GLN A 275 -17.61 -13.81 -4.14
C GLN A 275 -17.28 -15.29 -3.91
N VAL A 276 -16.22 -15.75 -4.57
CA VAL A 276 -15.79 -17.13 -4.52
C VAL A 276 -14.97 -17.31 -3.24
N ALA A 277 -15.55 -17.99 -2.26
CA ALA A 277 -14.83 -18.50 -1.08
C ALA A 277 -14.60 -20.00 -1.26
N CYS A 278 -13.39 -20.48 -0.94
CA CYS A 278 -13.19 -21.92 -0.82
C CYS A 278 -13.86 -22.45 0.47
N LYS A 279 -14.15 -23.75 0.48
CA LYS A 279 -14.83 -24.43 1.59
C LYS A 279 -13.85 -24.94 2.63
#